data_AF-X0T1B1-F1
#
_entry.id   AF-X0T1B1-F1
#
_cell.length_a   1.000
_cell.length_b   1.000
_cell.length_c   1.000
_cell.angle_alpha   90.00
_cell.angle_beta   90.00
_cell.angle_gamma   90.00
#
_symmetry.space_group_name_H-M   'P 1'
#
loop_
_entity.id
_entity.type
_entity.pdbx_description
1 polymer ?
#
loop_
_entity_poly.entity_id
_entity_poly.type
_entity_poly.pdbx_seq_one_letter_code
_entity_poly.pdbx_strand_id
1 'polypeptide(L)'
;MHQTWRELNRLLDQIIARYGGVIYDSRAHKSWDPGQAVCAECYGPDWSDSLEWQEANRQPDTEPVPEGVLDAGRRLANGECEWAEGGG
;
A
#
# COMPACT_ATOMS: atom_id res chain seq x y z
N MET A 1 -10.92 -14.79 -5.52
CA MET A 1 -9.68 -14.16 -5.01
C MET A 1 -8.50 -14.68 -5.82
N HIS A 2 -7.97 -13.82 -6.70
CA HIS A 2 -6.81 -14.11 -7.55
C HIS A 2 -5.52 -14.37 -6.72
N GLN A 3 -4.50 -15.02 -7.30
CA GLN A 3 -3.26 -15.37 -6.60
C GLN A 3 -2.50 -14.14 -6.09
N THR A 4 -2.47 -13.07 -6.88
CA THR A 4 -1.81 -11.80 -6.54
C THR A 4 -2.43 -11.13 -5.31
N TRP A 5 -3.73 -11.29 -5.06
CA TRP A 5 -4.38 -10.78 -3.84
C TRP A 5 -3.88 -11.51 -2.59
N ARG A 6 -3.57 -12.80 -2.70
CA ARG A 6 -2.98 -13.56 -1.59
C ARG A 6 -1.55 -13.12 -1.31
N GLU A 7 -0.82 -12.77 -2.36
CA GLU A 7 0.52 -12.20 -2.22
C GLU A 7 0.48 -10.83 -1.56
N LEU A 8 -0.43 -9.95 -1.99
CA LEU A 8 -0.63 -8.66 -1.34
C LEU A 8 -0.95 -8.81 0.14
N ASN A 9 -1.85 -9.73 0.53
CA ASN A 9 -2.14 -9.96 1.96
C ASN A 9 -0.89 -10.37 2.76
N ARG A 10 -0.02 -11.22 2.20
CA ARG A 10 1.25 -11.59 2.86
C ARG A 10 2.21 -10.40 3.01
N LEU A 11 2.19 -9.46 2.06
CA LEU A 11 2.97 -8.23 2.15
C LEU A 11 2.37 -7.32 3.22
N LEU A 12 1.05 -7.19 3.30
CA LEU A 12 0.37 -6.41 4.35
C LEU A 12 0.70 -6.95 5.75
N ASP A 13 0.73 -8.26 5.94
CA ASP A 13 1.15 -8.87 7.22
C ASP A 13 2.59 -8.49 7.59
N GLN A 14 3.51 -8.44 6.62
CA GLN A 14 4.89 -8.02 6.83
C GLN A 14 5.01 -6.53 7.15
N ILE A 15 4.24 -5.69 6.46
CA ILE A 15 4.15 -4.25 6.73
C ILE A 15 3.63 -4.03 8.16
N ILE A 16 2.59 -4.75 8.58
CA ILE A 16 2.07 -4.69 9.96
C ILE A 16 3.14 -5.08 10.97
N ALA A 17 3.85 -6.20 10.73
CA ALA A 17 4.92 -6.66 11.61
C ALA A 17 6.06 -5.64 11.73
N ARG A 18 6.29 -4.83 10.69
CA ARG A 18 7.33 -3.80 10.66
C ARG A 18 6.91 -2.48 11.31
N TYR A 19 5.69 -2.01 11.03
CA TYR A 19 5.26 -0.65 11.36
C TYR A 19 4.17 -0.56 12.45
N GLY A 20 3.65 -1.68 12.94
CA GLY A 20 2.67 -1.68 14.04
C GLY A 20 1.23 -1.37 13.62
N GLY A 21 0.91 -1.47 12.32
CA GLY A 21 -0.45 -1.30 11.79
C GLY A 21 -0.87 0.15 11.53
N VAL A 22 -0.03 1.13 11.88
CA VAL A 22 -0.20 2.54 11.49
C VAL A 22 1.14 3.07 11.00
N ILE A 23 1.16 3.62 9.78
CA ILE A 23 2.38 4.13 9.13
C ILE A 23 2.23 5.64 8.98
N TYR A 24 3.19 6.40 9.48
CA TYR A 24 3.23 7.84 9.29
C TYR A 24 3.92 8.18 7.96
N ASP A 25 3.30 9.07 7.18
CA ASP A 25 3.82 9.57 5.91
C ASP A 25 4.30 11.01 6.06
N SER A 26 5.63 11.18 6.01
CA SER A 26 6.29 12.47 6.17
C SER A 26 6.07 13.43 4.99
N ARG A 27 5.62 12.95 3.83
CA ARG A 27 5.30 13.79 2.65
C ARG A 27 3.95 14.49 2.84
N ALA A 28 2.98 13.77 3.40
CA ALA A 28 1.60 14.22 3.56
C ALA A 28 1.30 14.74 4.98
N HIS A 29 2.18 14.46 5.94
CA HIS A 29 1.97 14.64 7.38
C HIS A 29 0.68 13.97 7.88
N LYS A 30 0.42 12.75 7.40
CA LYS A 30 -0.77 11.95 7.71
C LYS A 30 -0.35 10.52 8.10
N SER A 31 -1.26 9.80 8.73
CA SER A 31 -1.08 8.38 9.04
C SER A 31 -1.99 7.52 8.18
N TRP A 32 -1.47 6.37 7.75
CA TRP A 32 -2.12 5.40 6.89
C TRP A 32 -2.22 4.05 7.58
N ASP A 33 -3.30 3.30 7.31
CA ASP A 33 -3.26 1.86 7.50
C ASP A 33 -2.35 1.19 6.44
N PRO A 34 -1.95 -0.09 6.60
CA PRO A 34 -1.05 -0.76 5.66
C PRO A 34 -1.56 -0.78 4.20
N GLY A 35 -2.86 -0.93 3.98
CA GLY A 35 -3.43 -0.91 2.63
C GLY A 35 -3.40 0.49 2.02
N GLN A 36 -3.74 1.50 2.81
CA GLN A 36 -3.63 2.90 2.42
C GLN A 36 -2.19 3.32 2.15
N ALA A 37 -1.22 2.84 2.93
CA ALA A 37 0.20 3.09 2.72
C ALA A 37 0.68 2.54 1.37
N VAL A 38 0.24 1.33 0.99
CA VAL A 38 0.52 0.76 -0.34
C VAL A 38 -0.08 1.62 -1.44
N CYS A 39 -1.29 2.15 -1.25
CA CYS A 39 -1.89 3.09 -2.20
C CYS A 39 -1.10 4.41 -2.28
N ALA A 40 -0.66 4.95 -1.14
CA ALA A 40 0.14 6.17 -1.07
C ALA A 40 1.54 6.02 -1.69
N GLU A 41 2.09 4.81 -1.67
CA GLU A 41 3.32 4.46 -2.37
C GLU A 41 3.10 4.31 -3.89
N CYS A 42 1.99 3.70 -4.29
CA CYS A 42 1.72 3.38 -5.69
C CYS A 42 1.22 4.58 -6.49
N TYR A 43 0.34 5.39 -5.90
CA TYR A 43 -0.38 6.47 -6.57
C TYR A 43 -0.07 7.87 -6.00
N GLY A 44 0.78 7.95 -4.98
CA GLY A 44 1.18 9.20 -4.33
C GLY A 44 0.35 9.57 -3.09
N PRO A 45 0.74 10.63 -2.36
CA PRO A 45 0.16 10.97 -1.04
C PRO A 45 -1.33 11.32 -1.08
N ASP A 46 -1.85 11.78 -2.22
CA ASP A 46 -3.27 12.07 -2.47
C ASP A 46 -3.94 10.98 -3.33
N TRP A 47 -3.51 9.73 -3.16
CA TRP A 47 -3.95 8.57 -3.93
C TRP A 47 -5.47 8.43 -4.06
N SER A 48 -6.26 8.87 -3.09
CA SER A 48 -7.72 8.79 -3.16
C SER A 48 -8.32 9.64 -4.29
N ASP A 49 -7.60 10.68 -4.71
CA ASP A 49 -8.01 11.59 -5.79
C ASP A 49 -7.37 11.22 -7.14
N SER A 50 -6.47 10.23 -7.18
CA SER A 50 -5.84 9.74 -8.41
C SER A 50 -6.86 9.03 -9.29
N LEU A 51 -6.84 9.36 -10.59
CA LEU A 51 -7.66 8.67 -11.60
C LEU A 51 -7.26 7.21 -11.71
N GLU A 52 -5.96 6.92 -11.65
CA GLU A 52 -5.40 5.58 -11.70
C GLU A 52 -5.93 4.70 -10.54
N TRP A 53 -5.95 5.24 -9.31
CA TRP A 53 -6.54 4.52 -8.17
C TRP A 53 -8.04 4.30 -8.34
N GLN A 54 -8.78 5.31 -8.81
CA GLN A 54 -10.23 5.20 -9.01
C GLN A 54 -10.59 4.14 -10.06
N GLU A 55 -9.78 4.01 -11.11
CA GLU A 55 -9.93 2.96 -12.13
C GLU A 55 -9.56 1.58 -11.55
N ALA A 56 -8.44 1.48 -10.85
CA ALA A 56 -7.98 0.27 -10.18
C ALA A 56 -9.00 -0.26 -9.16
N ASN A 57 -9.63 0.62 -8.37
CA ASN A 57 -10.59 0.24 -7.32
C ASN A 57 -11.95 -0.24 -7.87
N ARG A 58 -12.19 -0.11 -9.18
CA ARG A 58 -13.38 -0.68 -9.85
C ARG A 58 -13.16 -2.12 -10.31
N GLN A 59 -11.92 -2.61 -10.25
CA GLN A 59 -11.56 -3.95 -10.68
C GLN A 59 -12.00 -4.97 -9.62
N PRO A 60 -12.66 -6.08 -10.00
CA PRO A 60 -13.09 -7.09 -9.04
C PRO A 60 -11.92 -7.95 -8.56
N ASP A 61 -11.96 -8.41 -7.31
CA ASP A 61 -10.93 -9.26 -6.67
C ASP A 61 -10.72 -10.65 -7.35
N THR A 62 -11.52 -10.97 -8.35
CA THR A 62 -11.32 -12.13 -9.23
C THR A 62 -10.19 -11.92 -10.23
N GLU A 63 -9.87 -10.67 -10.53
CA GLU A 63 -8.79 -10.25 -11.40
C GLU A 63 -7.48 -10.05 -10.61
N PRO A 64 -6.33 -9.91 -11.31
CA PRO A 64 -5.08 -9.55 -10.66
C PRO A 64 -5.17 -8.26 -9.86
N VAL A 65 -4.26 -8.12 -8.90
CA VAL A 65 -4.08 -6.84 -8.20
C VAL A 65 -3.64 -5.80 -9.25
N PRO A 66 -4.11 -4.54 -9.16
CA PRO A 66 -3.71 -3.48 -10.07
C PRO A 66 -2.19 -3.35 -10.22
N GLU A 67 -1.76 -2.89 -11.40
CA GLU A 67 -0.35 -2.73 -11.71
C GLU A 67 0.37 -1.84 -10.69
N GLY A 68 1.62 -2.16 -10.36
CA GLY A 68 2.44 -1.40 -9.40
C GLY A 68 2.14 -1.67 -7.92
N VAL A 69 0.93 -2.11 -7.55
CA VAL A 69 0.53 -2.30 -6.15
C VAL A 69 1.38 -3.36 -5.43
N LEU A 70 1.72 -4.47 -6.09
CA LEU A 70 2.60 -5.48 -5.48
C LEU A 70 4.01 -4.96 -5.28
N ASP A 71 4.52 -4.15 -6.21
CA ASP A 71 5.85 -3.56 -6.09
C ASP A 71 5.90 -2.54 -4.95
N ALA A 72 4.89 -1.67 -4.87
CA ALA A 72 4.68 -0.76 -3.75
C ALA A 72 4.60 -1.50 -2.40
N GLY A 73 3.85 -2.60 -2.33
CA GLY A 73 3.78 -3.46 -1.15
C GLY A 73 5.12 -4.08 -0.77
N ARG A 74 5.94 -4.48 -1.75
CA ARG A 74 7.30 -5.02 -1.51
C ARG A 74 8.23 -3.95 -0.96
N ARG A 75 8.24 -2.75 -1.55
CA ARG A 75 9.07 -1.63 -1.07
C ARG A 75 8.74 -1.28 0.37
N LEU A 76 7.45 -1.19 0.73
CA LEU A 76 7.03 -0.97 2.11
C LEU A 76 7.42 -2.13 3.04
N ALA A 77 7.15 -3.38 2.66
CA ALA A 77 7.50 -4.55 3.47
C ALA A 77 9.02 -4.63 3.76
N ASN A 78 9.85 -4.25 2.78
CA ASN A 78 11.30 -4.21 2.91
C ASN A 78 11.82 -2.95 3.64
N GLY A 79 10.98 -1.95 3.86
CA GLY A 79 11.37 -0.66 4.43
C GLY A 79 12.20 0.20 3.48
N GLU A 80 11.94 0.10 2.18
CA GLU A 80 12.60 0.86 1.12
C GLU A 80 11.91 2.20 0.84
N CYS A 81 10.78 2.47 1.49
CA CYS A 81 10.05 3.74 1.40
C CYS A 81 10.57 4.74 2.43
N GLU A 82 11.39 5.71 1.99
CA GLU A 82 12.01 6.72 2.87
C GLU A 82 11.01 7.60 3.61
N TRP A 83 9.80 7.75 3.07
CA TRP A 83 8.75 8.57 3.69
C TRP A 83 8.04 7.85 4.85
N ALA A 84 8.15 6.53 4.94
CA ALA A 84 7.33 5.69 5.81
C ALA A 84 8.00 5.50 7.18
N GLU A 85 7.39 6.10 8.21
CA GLU A 85 7.84 6.00 9.60
C GLU A 85 6.87 5.11 10.41
N GLY A 86 7.42 4.25 11.26
CA GLY A 86 6.61 3.40 12.15
C GLY A 86 6.12 4.16 13.38
N GLY A 87 4.88 3.89 13.79
CA GLY A 87 4.42 4.29 15.12
C GLY A 87 5.21 3.52 16.17
N GLY A 88 6.17 4.19 16.82
CA GLY A 88 6.93 3.65 17.94
C GLY A 88 6.09 3.38 19.19
#